data_AF-A0ABC8D3K4-F1
#
_entry.id   AF-A0ABC8D3K4-F1
#
_cell.length_a   1.000
_cell.length_b   1.000
_cell.length_c   1.000
_cell.angle_alpha   90.00
_cell.angle_beta   90.00
_cell.angle_gamma   90.00
#
_symmetry.space_group_name_H-M   'P 1'
#
loop_
_entity.id
_entity.type
_entity.pdbx_description
1 polymer ?
#
loop_
_entity_poly.entity_id
_entity_poly.type
_entity_poly.pdbx_seq_one_letter_code
_entity_poly.pdbx_strand_id
1 'polypeptide(L)'
;MKPADAAEGSAAKGVTLTQLAPHVWMHTSTGTADGNPVPANGLLLETSKGIVLIDTPWNDSLTEQLMTQIKKRFPGKRMTDAIVTHAHDDRIGGLNTLYKYGVKVHSTKLTADFARQQGYDRPLGDLKNVTKLKFGDMKIETFYPGKGHTEDNMTVWLPEDKLLFGGCLIKALETKEIVPTPGFYPDKWPRAVRKVMKRYQDISIVVPGHGSPGDDRLLPHTISLLKET
;
A
#
# COMPACT_ATOMS: atom_id res chain seq x y z
N MET A 1 27.62 16.46 -7.32
CA MET A 1 27.00 17.28 -8.38
C MET A 1 26.04 16.36 -9.13
N LYS A 2 24.72 16.51 -8.96
CA LYS A 2 23.74 15.75 -9.76
C LYS A 2 23.50 16.52 -11.07
N PRO A 3 23.45 15.87 -12.24
CA PRO A 3 23.07 16.56 -13.47
C PRO A 3 21.56 16.81 -13.49
N ALA A 4 21.19 17.97 -14.03
CA ALA A 4 19.83 18.45 -14.23
C ALA A 4 19.27 18.03 -15.60
N ASP A 5 17.98 17.70 -15.58
CA ASP A 5 16.92 17.69 -16.60
C ASP A 5 17.25 17.51 -18.09
N ALA A 6 16.58 16.51 -18.67
CA ALA A 6 16.06 16.57 -20.03
C ALA A 6 14.54 16.36 -19.98
N ALA A 7 13.79 17.33 -20.49
CA ALA A 7 12.34 17.29 -20.60
C ALA A 7 11.95 16.91 -22.04
N GLU A 8 11.18 15.83 -22.20
CA GLU A 8 10.31 15.58 -23.36
C GLU A 8 9.00 14.94 -22.86
N GLY A 9 7.87 15.49 -23.30
CA GLY A 9 6.58 15.34 -22.63
C GLY A 9 5.69 14.19 -23.10
N SER A 10 4.82 13.72 -22.20
CA SER A 10 3.45 13.24 -22.48
C SER A 10 2.70 12.93 -21.16
N ALA A 11 1.70 13.76 -20.85
CA ALA A 11 0.75 13.71 -19.73
C ALA A 11 1.34 13.68 -18.31
N ALA A 12 1.13 14.76 -17.54
CA ALA A 12 1.24 14.70 -16.08
C ALA A 12 0.19 13.73 -15.53
N LYS A 13 0.53 12.44 -15.43
CA LYS A 13 -0.33 11.39 -14.86
C LYS A 13 -0.30 11.51 -13.34
N GLY A 14 -1.13 12.41 -12.81
CA GLY A 14 -1.32 12.60 -11.38
C GLY A 14 -1.93 11.37 -10.71
N VAL A 15 -2.18 11.49 -9.40
CA VAL A 15 -2.86 10.44 -8.62
C VAL A 15 -4.31 10.30 -9.09
N THR A 16 -4.84 9.09 -9.22
CA THR A 16 -6.26 8.85 -9.53
C THR A 16 -6.96 8.25 -8.33
N LEU A 17 -8.28 8.48 -8.21
CA LEU A 17 -9.12 7.93 -7.14
C LEU A 17 -10.29 7.13 -7.74
N THR A 18 -10.45 5.88 -7.29
CA THR A 18 -11.53 4.98 -7.69
C THR A 18 -12.27 4.50 -6.44
N GLN A 19 -13.59 4.68 -6.37
CA GLN A 19 -14.38 4.17 -5.25
C GLN A 19 -14.54 2.65 -5.37
N LEU A 20 -14.21 1.91 -4.32
CA LEU A 20 -14.36 0.45 -4.25
C LEU A 20 -15.56 0.05 -3.39
N ALA A 21 -15.85 0.82 -2.35
CA ALA A 21 -16.98 0.64 -1.45
C ALA A 21 -17.43 2.03 -0.91
N PRO A 22 -18.57 2.16 -0.22
CA PRO A 22 -19.12 3.47 0.20
C PRO A 22 -18.09 4.40 0.86
N HIS A 23 -17.19 3.85 1.68
CA HIS A 23 -16.18 4.62 2.42
C HIS A 23 -14.73 4.19 2.11
N VAL A 24 -14.53 3.43 1.03
CA VAL A 24 -13.21 2.91 0.65
C VAL A 24 -12.91 3.31 -0.79
N TRP A 25 -11.78 4.00 -0.96
CA TRP A 25 -11.29 4.45 -2.24
C TRP A 25 -9.90 3.86 -2.48
N MET A 26 -9.62 3.45 -3.71
CA MET A 26 -8.27 3.16 -4.16
C MET A 26 -7.67 4.44 -4.71
N HIS A 27 -6.44 4.76 -4.31
CA HIS A 27 -5.61 5.72 -5.02
C HIS A 27 -4.57 4.97 -5.86
N THR A 28 -4.33 5.45 -7.08
CA THR A 28 -3.27 4.91 -7.94
C THR A 28 -2.36 6.04 -8.39
N SER A 29 -1.05 5.84 -8.28
CA SER A 29 -0.05 6.80 -8.75
C SER A 29 1.03 6.09 -9.54
N THR A 30 1.60 6.76 -10.55
CA THR A 30 2.67 6.19 -11.37
C THR A 30 4.00 6.84 -10.99
N GLY A 31 4.93 6.02 -10.51
CA GLY A 31 6.32 6.39 -10.27
C GLY A 31 7.23 5.73 -11.30
N THR A 32 8.52 5.68 -10.99
CA THR A 32 9.53 5.07 -11.87
C THR A 32 10.33 4.04 -11.08
N ALA A 33 10.43 2.82 -11.62
CA ALA A 33 11.33 1.77 -11.11
C ALA A 33 12.16 1.24 -12.28
N ASP A 34 13.48 1.20 -12.13
CA ASP A 34 14.44 0.80 -13.17
C ASP A 34 14.21 1.52 -14.51
N GLY A 35 13.90 2.82 -14.45
CA GLY A 35 13.62 3.65 -15.63
C GLY A 35 12.23 3.46 -16.26
N ASN A 36 11.42 2.52 -15.78
CA ASN A 36 10.09 2.22 -16.31
C ASN A 36 8.97 2.84 -15.45
N PRO A 37 7.89 3.33 -16.07
CA PRO A 37 6.72 3.82 -15.33
C PRO A 37 5.98 2.65 -14.68
N VAL A 38 5.80 2.69 -13.36
CA VAL A 38 5.12 1.64 -12.60
C VAL A 38 3.94 2.22 -11.80
N PRO A 39 2.69 1.82 -12.09
CA PRO A 39 1.54 2.21 -11.29
C PRO A 39 1.54 1.45 -9.95
N ALA A 40 1.25 2.16 -8.87
CA ALA A 40 1.13 1.61 -7.52
C ALA A 40 -0.20 2.03 -6.89
N ASN A 41 -0.86 1.08 -6.24
CA ASN A 41 -2.14 1.27 -5.55
C ASN A 41 -1.93 1.45 -4.05
N GLY A 42 -2.73 2.30 -3.44
CA GLY A 42 -3.01 2.30 -2.00
C GLY A 42 -4.49 2.61 -1.75
N LEU A 43 -4.89 2.78 -0.50
CA LEU A 43 -6.29 3.08 -0.14
C LEU A 43 -6.44 4.41 0.60
N LEU A 44 -7.61 5.02 0.44
CA LEU A 44 -8.13 6.06 1.32
C LEU A 44 -9.41 5.55 1.97
N LEU A 45 -9.46 5.64 3.29
CA LEU A 45 -10.61 5.25 4.10
C LEU A 45 -11.25 6.51 4.66
N GLU A 46 -12.50 6.74 4.26
CA GLU A 46 -13.28 7.83 4.77
C GLU A 46 -13.94 7.42 6.09
N THR A 47 -13.52 8.04 7.19
CA THR A 47 -14.08 7.74 8.52
C THR A 47 -14.87 8.92 9.05
N SER A 48 -15.60 8.70 10.15
CA SER A 48 -16.23 9.76 10.94
C SER A 48 -15.24 10.72 11.63
N LYS A 49 -13.95 10.37 11.74
CA LYS A 49 -12.92 11.19 12.41
C LYS A 49 -11.87 11.80 11.47
N GLY A 50 -11.96 11.52 10.17
CA GLY A 50 -10.99 11.98 9.18
C GLY A 50 -10.72 10.92 8.12
N ILE A 51 -9.64 11.11 7.38
CA ILE A 51 -9.18 10.18 6.36
C ILE A 51 -8.01 9.37 6.90
N VAL A 52 -8.04 8.06 6.64
CA VAL A 52 -6.90 7.16 6.87
C VAL A 52 -6.33 6.74 5.52
N LEU A 53 -5.01 6.86 5.37
CA LEU A 53 -4.28 6.41 4.17
C LEU A 53 -3.69 5.01 4.40
N ILE A 54 -3.78 4.13 3.41
CA ILE A 54 -3.01 2.89 3.35
C ILE A 54 -2.04 3.02 2.18
N ASP A 55 -0.74 3.02 2.49
CA ASP A 55 0.39 3.31 1.59
C ASP A 55 0.35 4.69 0.91
N THR A 56 1.52 5.36 0.82
CA THR A 56 1.64 6.63 0.11
C THR A 56 1.80 6.43 -1.41
N PRO A 57 1.58 7.48 -2.22
CA PRO A 57 2.20 7.56 -3.53
C PRO A 57 3.73 7.45 -3.48
N TRP A 58 4.36 7.27 -4.65
CA TRP A 58 5.80 7.02 -4.82
C TRP A 58 6.75 8.10 -4.27
N ASN A 59 6.28 9.32 -4.05
CA ASN A 59 7.09 10.41 -3.54
C ASN A 59 6.24 11.51 -2.89
N ASP A 60 6.91 12.45 -2.22
CA ASP A 60 6.29 13.59 -1.56
C ASP A 60 5.45 14.47 -2.51
N SER A 61 5.88 14.66 -3.77
CA SER A 61 5.15 15.47 -4.77
C SER A 61 3.81 14.84 -5.17
N LEU A 62 3.81 13.54 -5.46
CA LEU A 62 2.57 12.80 -5.73
C LEU A 62 1.69 12.72 -4.47
N THR A 63 2.29 12.67 -3.30
CA THR A 63 1.56 12.69 -2.02
C THR A 63 0.89 14.06 -1.80
N GLU A 64 1.54 15.18 -2.11
CA GLU A 64 0.91 16.52 -2.07
C GLU A 64 -0.25 16.63 -3.07
N GLN A 65 -0.14 16.00 -4.25
CA GLN A 65 -1.26 15.92 -5.20
C GLN A 65 -2.43 15.13 -4.62
N LEU A 66 -2.16 13.98 -3.98
CA LEU A 66 -3.18 13.20 -3.28
C LEU A 66 -3.83 14.01 -2.15
N MET A 67 -3.05 14.72 -1.34
CA MET A 67 -3.56 15.62 -0.28
C MET A 67 -4.49 16.69 -0.86
N THR A 68 -4.13 17.27 -2.01
CA THR A 68 -4.96 18.23 -2.72
C THR A 68 -6.28 17.62 -3.20
N GLN A 69 -6.26 16.39 -3.73
CA GLN A 69 -7.47 15.69 -4.14
C GLN A 69 -8.37 15.33 -2.96
N ILE A 70 -7.79 14.89 -1.85
CA ILE A 70 -8.51 14.61 -0.61
C ILE A 70 -9.24 15.84 -0.12
N LYS A 71 -8.56 17.00 -0.07
CA LYS A 71 -9.18 18.27 0.35
C LYS A 71 -10.37 18.66 -0.51
N LYS A 72 -10.30 18.41 -1.83
CA LYS A 72 -11.39 18.69 -2.77
C LYS A 72 -12.55 17.70 -2.64
N ARG A 73 -12.25 16.41 -2.50
CA ARG A 73 -13.23 15.32 -2.47
C ARG A 73 -13.95 15.21 -1.12
N PHE A 74 -13.24 15.47 -0.02
CA PHE A 74 -13.73 15.30 1.35
C PHE A 74 -13.61 16.62 2.13
N PRO A 75 -14.36 17.66 1.74
CA PRO A 75 -14.25 18.98 2.38
C PRO A 75 -14.50 18.88 3.89
N GLY A 76 -13.61 19.49 4.67
CA GLY A 76 -13.66 19.47 6.15
C GLY A 76 -13.04 18.23 6.81
N LYS A 77 -12.71 17.17 6.05
CA LYS A 77 -11.97 16.02 6.57
C LYS A 77 -10.48 16.20 6.31
N ARG A 78 -9.67 16.00 7.35
CA ARG A 78 -8.20 15.95 7.26
C ARG A 78 -7.74 14.50 7.27
N MET A 79 -6.57 14.23 6.69
CA MET A 79 -5.88 12.97 6.93
C MET A 79 -5.31 12.99 8.35
N THR A 80 -5.62 11.97 9.14
CA THR A 80 -5.19 11.88 10.55
C THR A 80 -4.12 10.83 10.76
N ASP A 81 -4.25 9.71 10.05
CA ASP A 81 -3.45 8.51 10.23
C ASP A 81 -3.12 7.90 8.85
N ALA A 82 -1.98 7.23 8.78
CA ALA A 82 -1.57 6.44 7.64
C ALA A 82 -1.01 5.09 8.12
N ILE A 83 -1.17 4.04 7.33
CA ILE A 83 -0.54 2.73 7.54
C ILE A 83 0.35 2.47 6.34
N VAL A 84 1.64 2.22 6.57
CA VAL A 84 2.57 1.80 5.51
C VAL A 84 2.90 0.32 5.63
N THR A 85 2.74 -0.41 4.53
CA THR A 85 2.73 -1.87 4.55
C THR A 85 4.10 -2.51 4.46
N HIS A 86 5.06 -1.83 3.86
CA HIS A 86 6.48 -2.18 3.82
C HIS A 86 7.33 -0.98 3.40
N ALA A 87 8.65 -1.10 3.53
CA ALA A 87 9.59 -0.03 3.24
C ALA A 87 10.12 -0.05 1.78
N HIS A 88 9.23 0.12 0.80
CA HIS A 88 9.57 0.46 -0.59
C HIS A 88 8.98 1.83 -0.96
N ASP A 89 9.58 2.52 -1.94
CA ASP A 89 9.25 3.90 -2.31
C ASP A 89 7.77 4.12 -2.66
N ASP A 90 7.13 3.13 -3.26
CA ASP A 90 5.71 3.12 -3.60
C ASP A 90 4.78 2.96 -2.39
N ARG A 91 5.34 2.95 -1.18
CA ARG A 91 4.63 2.81 0.10
C ARG A 91 5.01 3.90 1.10
N ILE A 92 6.29 4.27 1.12
CA ILE A 92 6.88 5.22 2.08
C ILE A 92 7.43 6.50 1.40
N GLY A 93 7.36 6.61 0.08
CA GLY A 93 7.94 7.74 -0.64
C GLY A 93 7.36 9.10 -0.26
N GLY A 94 6.14 9.12 0.30
CA GLY A 94 5.44 10.33 0.74
C GLY A 94 5.55 10.67 2.21
N LEU A 95 6.43 10.00 2.98
CA LEU A 95 6.47 10.16 4.44
C LEU A 95 6.73 11.60 4.89
N ASN A 96 7.61 12.36 4.22
CA ASN A 96 7.91 13.74 4.64
C ASN A 96 6.67 14.63 4.50
N THR A 97 5.93 14.47 3.41
CA THR A 97 4.63 15.13 3.24
C THR A 97 3.68 14.74 4.37
N LEU A 98 3.52 13.45 4.68
CA LEU A 98 2.64 13.04 5.79
C LEU A 98 2.99 13.72 7.11
N TYR A 99 4.28 13.74 7.49
CA TYR A 99 4.72 14.38 8.74
C TYR A 99 4.54 15.90 8.72
N LYS A 100 4.76 16.56 7.58
CA LYS A 100 4.48 17.99 7.41
C LYS A 100 3.02 18.35 7.71
N TYR A 101 2.08 17.45 7.43
CA TYR A 101 0.66 17.62 7.76
C TYR A 101 0.27 17.07 9.15
N GLY A 102 1.23 16.59 9.94
CA GLY A 102 1.00 16.04 11.27
C GLY A 102 0.28 14.69 11.27
N VAL A 103 0.35 13.93 10.17
CA VAL A 103 -0.25 12.61 10.05
C VAL A 103 0.55 11.59 10.88
N LYS A 104 -0.14 10.75 11.65
CA LYS A 104 0.48 9.63 12.36
C LYS A 104 0.70 8.47 11.41
N VAL A 105 1.94 8.00 11.30
CA VAL A 105 2.28 6.90 10.36
C VAL A 105 2.54 5.62 11.13
N HIS A 106 1.61 4.67 11.03
CA HIS A 106 1.69 3.35 11.63
C HIS A 106 2.43 2.38 10.71
N SER A 107 3.23 1.51 11.32
CA SER A 107 3.97 0.46 10.60
C SER A 107 4.40 -0.64 11.58
N THR A 108 4.95 -1.75 11.07
CA THR A 108 5.69 -2.66 11.97
C THR A 108 7.01 -2.03 12.39
N LYS A 109 7.57 -2.49 13.52
CA LYS A 109 8.93 -2.11 13.91
C LYS A 109 9.96 -2.34 12.79
N LEU A 110 9.83 -3.45 12.05
CA LEU A 110 10.77 -3.79 10.98
C LEU A 110 10.67 -2.80 9.81
N THR A 111 9.46 -2.46 9.37
CA THR A 111 9.23 -1.43 8.35
C THR A 111 9.79 -0.08 8.80
N ALA A 112 9.61 0.28 10.07
CA ALA A 112 10.18 1.51 10.62
C ALA A 112 11.72 1.50 10.65
N ASP A 113 12.33 0.36 10.96
CA ASP A 113 13.79 0.18 10.93
C ASP A 113 14.32 0.31 9.48
N PHE A 114 13.67 -0.31 8.49
CA PHE A 114 14.05 -0.20 7.08
C PHE A 114 13.86 1.20 6.49
N ALA A 115 12.76 1.88 6.80
CA ALA A 115 12.56 3.26 6.36
C ALA A 115 13.71 4.17 6.84
N ARG A 116 14.12 4.03 8.11
CA ARG A 116 15.27 4.77 8.66
C ARG A 116 16.59 4.43 7.97
N GLN A 117 16.83 3.16 7.63
CA GLN A 117 18.04 2.74 6.92
C GLN A 117 18.12 3.34 5.51
N GLN A 118 16.97 3.61 4.88
CA GLN A 118 16.86 4.26 3.58
C GLN A 118 16.91 5.80 3.66
N GLY A 119 17.01 6.37 4.86
CA GLY A 119 17.11 7.82 5.07
C GLY A 119 15.77 8.53 5.27
N TYR A 120 14.67 7.80 5.40
CA TYR A 120 13.37 8.38 5.76
C TYR A 120 13.23 8.60 7.27
N ASP A 121 12.39 9.57 7.62
CA ASP A 121 11.91 9.74 8.99
C ASP A 121 11.13 8.49 9.43
N ARG A 122 11.41 8.04 10.65
CA ARG A 122 10.97 6.75 11.17
C ARG A 122 9.46 6.77 11.49
N PRO A 123 8.64 5.90 10.85
CA PRO A 123 7.26 5.65 11.29
C PRO A 123 7.18 5.06 12.71
N LEU A 124 5.97 5.01 13.27
CA LEU A 124 5.74 4.67 14.68
C LEU A 124 6.26 3.27 15.07
N GLY A 125 6.20 2.29 14.17
CA GLY A 125 6.63 0.91 14.46
C GLY A 125 5.78 0.23 15.55
N ASP A 126 4.52 0.64 15.68
CA ASP A 126 3.56 0.26 16.71
C ASP A 126 2.69 -0.95 16.33
N LEU A 127 2.73 -1.39 15.08
CA LEU A 127 1.99 -2.55 14.60
C LEU A 127 2.70 -3.86 14.94
N LYS A 128 1.93 -4.80 15.47
CA LYS A 128 2.34 -6.18 15.78
C LYS A 128 1.98 -7.12 14.63
N ASN A 129 2.20 -8.42 14.82
CA ASN A 129 1.83 -9.47 13.86
C ASN A 129 0.36 -9.39 13.43
N VAL A 130 -0.55 -9.13 14.37
CA VAL A 130 -1.95 -8.79 14.13
C VAL A 130 -2.25 -7.57 14.97
N THR A 131 -2.81 -6.53 14.35
CA THR A 131 -3.25 -5.33 15.08
C THR A 131 -4.65 -4.97 14.62
N LYS A 132 -5.59 -4.91 15.57
CA LYS A 132 -6.93 -4.39 15.32
C LYS A 132 -6.95 -2.91 15.67
N LEU A 133 -7.31 -2.09 14.70
CA LEU A 133 -7.37 -0.64 14.80
C LEU A 133 -8.82 -0.20 14.57
N LYS A 134 -9.15 0.97 15.11
CA LYS A 134 -10.44 1.62 14.88
C LYS A 134 -10.21 3.12 14.72
N PHE A 135 -10.57 3.64 13.56
CA PHE A 135 -10.49 5.07 13.24
C PHE A 135 -11.90 5.61 13.07
N GLY A 136 -12.40 6.29 14.10
CA GLY A 136 -13.81 6.67 14.16
C GLY A 136 -14.70 5.42 14.23
N ASP A 137 -15.45 5.18 13.17
CA ASP A 137 -16.38 4.08 12.94
C ASP A 137 -15.76 2.94 12.10
N MET A 138 -14.68 3.21 11.37
CA MET A 138 -14.00 2.24 10.53
C MET A 138 -13.16 1.26 11.36
N LYS A 139 -13.39 -0.05 11.21
CA LYS A 139 -12.54 -1.10 11.79
C LYS A 139 -11.53 -1.58 10.76
N ILE A 140 -10.30 -1.79 11.22
CA ILE A 140 -9.20 -2.24 10.37
C ILE A 140 -8.45 -3.34 11.12
N GLU A 141 -7.99 -4.35 10.40
CA GLU A 141 -7.01 -5.30 10.92
C GLU A 141 -5.76 -5.32 10.02
N THR A 142 -4.59 -5.05 10.60
CA THR A 142 -3.32 -5.31 9.93
C THR A 142 -2.83 -6.70 10.29
N PHE A 143 -2.24 -7.40 9.31
CA PHE A 143 -1.71 -8.74 9.50
C PHE A 143 -0.38 -8.90 8.77
N TYR A 144 0.64 -9.32 9.51
CA TYR A 144 1.93 -9.78 9.01
C TYR A 144 1.87 -11.29 8.75
N PRO A 145 1.71 -11.76 7.51
CA PRO A 145 1.64 -13.20 7.22
C PRO A 145 3.03 -13.86 7.20
N GLY A 146 4.10 -13.09 7.18
CA GLY A 146 5.47 -13.56 6.98
C GLY A 146 6.09 -13.02 5.69
N LYS A 147 7.36 -13.35 5.49
CA LYS A 147 8.16 -12.91 4.34
C LYS A 147 7.55 -13.32 3.00
N GLY A 148 7.58 -12.41 2.04
CA GLY A 148 7.10 -12.63 0.67
C GLY A 148 7.70 -11.63 -0.31
N HIS A 149 6.94 -10.60 -0.68
CA HIS A 149 7.42 -9.49 -1.52
C HIS A 149 8.60 -8.77 -0.87
N THR A 150 8.47 -8.52 0.43
CA THR A 150 9.58 -8.09 1.28
C THR A 150 9.63 -8.91 2.56
N GLU A 151 10.64 -8.65 3.38
CA GLU A 151 10.71 -9.21 4.74
C GLU A 151 9.60 -8.68 5.65
N ASP A 152 9.18 -7.43 5.44
CA ASP A 152 8.36 -6.63 6.34
C ASP A 152 6.92 -6.40 5.84
N ASN A 153 6.54 -6.95 4.68
CA ASN A 153 5.21 -6.79 4.09
C ASN A 153 4.07 -7.12 5.07
N MET A 154 2.98 -6.35 5.00
CA MET A 154 1.73 -6.69 5.66
C MET A 154 0.54 -6.56 4.72
N THR A 155 -0.57 -7.10 5.18
CA THR A 155 -1.89 -6.95 4.56
C THR A 155 -2.81 -6.16 5.48
N VAL A 156 -3.81 -5.50 4.91
CA VAL A 156 -4.83 -4.77 5.66
C VAL A 156 -6.21 -5.31 5.30
N TRP A 157 -7.01 -5.62 6.30
CA TRP A 157 -8.35 -6.19 6.18
C TRP A 157 -9.40 -5.21 6.71
N LEU A 158 -10.44 -4.98 5.91
CA LEU A 158 -11.62 -4.18 6.25
C LEU A 158 -12.81 -5.12 6.38
N PRO A 159 -13.20 -5.53 7.59
CA PRO A 159 -14.20 -6.58 7.79
C PRO A 159 -15.59 -6.18 7.32
N GLU A 160 -15.98 -4.92 7.48
CA GLU A 160 -17.30 -4.43 7.07
C GLU A 160 -17.48 -4.45 5.54
N ASP A 161 -16.43 -4.14 4.78
CA ASP A 161 -16.44 -4.14 3.31
C ASP A 161 -15.99 -5.47 2.70
N LYS A 162 -15.61 -6.45 3.53
CA LYS A 162 -14.98 -7.72 3.12
C LYS A 162 -13.81 -7.50 2.15
N LEU A 163 -13.04 -6.42 2.37
CA LEU A 163 -11.99 -5.98 1.47
C LEU A 163 -10.61 -6.28 2.07
N LEU A 164 -9.78 -6.96 1.28
CA LEU A 164 -8.37 -7.20 1.56
C LEU A 164 -7.50 -6.29 0.70
N PHE A 165 -6.76 -5.39 1.35
CA PHE A 165 -5.59 -4.79 0.73
C PHE A 165 -4.41 -5.75 0.88
N GLY A 166 -4.11 -6.45 -0.22
CA GLY A 166 -3.02 -7.41 -0.28
C GLY A 166 -1.64 -6.76 -0.44
N GLY A 167 -1.60 -5.49 -0.86
CA GLY A 167 -0.35 -4.79 -1.16
C GLY A 167 0.50 -5.55 -2.17
N CYS A 168 1.81 -5.31 -2.18
CA CYS A 168 2.72 -5.96 -3.14
C CYS A 168 2.89 -7.48 -2.91
N LEU A 169 2.41 -8.00 -1.77
CA LEU A 169 2.35 -9.43 -1.47
C LEU A 169 1.33 -10.17 -2.35
N ILE A 170 0.28 -9.51 -2.82
CA ILE A 170 -0.72 -10.14 -3.69
C ILE A 170 -0.60 -9.53 -5.10
N LYS A 171 -0.51 -10.39 -6.11
CA LYS A 171 -0.39 -9.98 -7.52
C LYS A 171 -1.75 -10.00 -8.21
N ALA A 172 -1.95 -9.04 -9.11
CA ALA A 172 -3.14 -8.94 -9.94
C ALA A 172 -3.20 -10.10 -10.97
N LEU A 173 -4.38 -10.44 -11.48
CA LEU A 173 -4.57 -11.56 -12.42
C LEU A 173 -3.84 -11.35 -13.76
N GLU A 174 -3.65 -10.11 -14.17
CA GLU A 174 -2.89 -9.75 -15.37
C GLU A 174 -1.37 -9.91 -15.18
N THR A 175 -0.86 -10.03 -13.95
CA THR A 175 0.56 -10.27 -13.68
C THR A 175 0.94 -11.67 -14.19
N LYS A 176 1.95 -11.74 -15.06
CA LYS A 176 2.43 -12.99 -15.67
C LYS A 176 3.66 -13.56 -15.00
N GLU A 177 4.48 -12.70 -14.41
CA GLU A 177 5.75 -13.07 -13.79
C GLU A 177 6.00 -12.19 -12.57
N ILE A 178 6.77 -12.70 -11.62
CA ILE A 178 7.23 -11.91 -10.48
C ILE A 178 8.59 -11.34 -10.81
N VAL A 179 8.67 -10.01 -10.87
CA VAL A 179 9.93 -9.29 -10.94
C VAL A 179 10.55 -9.26 -9.53
N PRO A 180 11.75 -9.83 -9.33
CA PRO A 180 12.43 -9.78 -8.03
C PRO A 180 12.76 -8.34 -7.64
N THR A 181 12.46 -7.98 -6.40
CA THR A 181 12.82 -6.69 -5.80
C THR A 181 13.74 -6.90 -4.60
N PRO A 182 14.51 -5.88 -4.16
CA PRO A 182 15.31 -5.99 -2.94
C PRO A 182 14.48 -6.46 -1.75
N GLY A 183 14.96 -7.51 -1.07
CA GLY A 183 14.29 -8.12 0.07
C GLY A 183 13.20 -9.15 -0.26
N PHE A 184 13.11 -9.62 -1.51
CA PHE A 184 12.19 -10.66 -1.97
C PHE A 184 12.52 -12.07 -1.45
N TYR A 185 11.50 -12.85 -1.08
CA TYR A 185 11.63 -14.21 -0.53
C TYR A 185 10.69 -15.23 -1.24
N PRO A 186 11.05 -15.73 -2.44
CA PRO A 186 10.18 -16.59 -3.25
C PRO A 186 9.78 -17.87 -2.51
N ASP A 187 10.71 -18.55 -1.84
CA ASP A 187 10.44 -19.81 -1.13
C ASP A 187 9.51 -19.66 0.08
N LYS A 188 9.40 -18.45 0.63
CA LYS A 188 8.58 -18.16 1.83
C LYS A 188 7.22 -17.59 1.45
N TRP A 189 7.13 -16.93 0.29
CA TRP A 189 5.94 -16.22 -0.15
C TRP A 189 4.69 -17.10 -0.24
N PRO A 190 4.71 -18.33 -0.83
CA PRO A 190 3.53 -19.18 -0.88
C PRO A 190 2.97 -19.52 0.51
N ARG A 191 3.82 -19.63 1.53
CA ARG A 191 3.38 -19.88 2.91
C ARG A 191 2.72 -18.64 3.51
N ALA A 192 3.23 -17.44 3.21
CA ALA A 192 2.63 -16.20 3.65
C ALA A 192 1.21 -16.04 3.06
N VAL A 193 1.04 -16.22 1.75
CA VAL A 193 -0.28 -16.10 1.09
C VAL A 193 -1.28 -17.12 1.62
N ARG A 194 -0.87 -18.38 1.83
CA ARG A 194 -1.75 -19.39 2.46
C ARG A 194 -2.22 -19.00 3.86
N LYS A 195 -1.41 -18.28 4.64
CA LYS A 195 -1.85 -17.78 5.96
C LYS A 195 -2.91 -16.69 5.82
N VAL A 196 -2.81 -15.83 4.79
CA VAL A 196 -3.85 -14.83 4.47
C VAL A 196 -5.16 -15.54 4.11
N MET A 197 -5.10 -16.51 3.19
CA MET A 197 -6.26 -17.33 2.78
C MET A 197 -6.90 -18.06 3.98
N LYS A 198 -6.10 -18.59 4.90
CA LYS A 198 -6.61 -19.25 6.11
C LYS A 198 -7.30 -18.27 7.06
N ARG A 199 -6.80 -17.03 7.14
CA ARG A 199 -7.27 -16.01 8.10
C ARG A 199 -8.56 -15.34 7.64
N TYR A 200 -8.71 -15.10 6.33
CA TYR A 200 -9.85 -14.40 5.76
C TYR A 200 -10.53 -15.31 4.73
N GLN A 201 -11.72 -15.81 5.06
CA GLN A 201 -12.42 -16.82 4.26
C GLN A 201 -13.59 -16.25 3.42
N ASP A 202 -13.93 -14.98 3.61
CA ASP A 202 -15.09 -14.32 3.00
C ASP A 202 -14.65 -12.97 2.42
N ILE A 203 -13.66 -13.02 1.52
CA ILE A 203 -13.12 -11.83 0.85
C ILE A 203 -13.96 -11.57 -0.39
N SER A 204 -14.50 -10.35 -0.51
CA SER A 204 -15.24 -9.92 -1.71
C SER A 204 -14.39 -9.10 -2.66
N ILE A 205 -13.44 -8.31 -2.14
CA ILE A 205 -12.56 -7.45 -2.94
C ILE A 205 -11.12 -7.65 -2.47
N VAL A 206 -10.20 -7.85 -3.41
CA VAL A 206 -8.75 -7.87 -3.18
C VAL A 206 -8.10 -6.76 -4.00
N VAL A 207 -7.33 -5.91 -3.32
CA VAL A 207 -6.57 -4.84 -3.95
C VAL A 207 -5.07 -5.19 -3.90
N PRO A 208 -4.43 -5.50 -5.04
CA PRO A 208 -3.00 -5.73 -5.11
C PRO A 208 -2.23 -4.40 -5.09
N GLY A 209 -0.93 -4.47 -4.78
CA GLY A 209 -0.05 -3.29 -4.76
C GLY A 209 0.18 -2.67 -6.14
N HIS A 210 0.02 -3.46 -7.21
CA HIS A 210 0.08 -3.05 -8.61
C HIS A 210 -0.97 -3.81 -9.43
N GLY A 211 -1.52 -3.15 -10.45
CA GLY A 211 -2.54 -3.74 -11.33
C GLY A 211 -3.96 -3.58 -10.80
N SER A 212 -4.88 -4.33 -11.39
CA SER A 212 -6.32 -4.20 -11.17
C SER A 212 -6.75 -4.88 -9.87
N PRO A 213 -7.68 -4.29 -9.10
CA PRO A 213 -8.36 -5.01 -8.04
C PRO A 213 -9.19 -6.17 -8.62
N GLY A 214 -9.41 -7.19 -7.80
CA GLY A 214 -10.22 -8.35 -8.16
C GLY A 214 -10.84 -8.98 -6.92
N ASP A 215 -10.93 -10.31 -6.91
CA ASP A 215 -11.48 -11.11 -5.80
C ASP A 215 -10.42 -12.04 -5.20
N ASP A 216 -10.86 -13.00 -4.39
CA ASP A 216 -9.99 -13.94 -3.71
C ASP A 216 -9.15 -14.83 -4.65
N ARG A 217 -9.46 -14.90 -5.95
CA ARG A 217 -8.65 -15.61 -6.97
C ARG A 217 -7.25 -15.04 -7.14
N LEU A 218 -7.02 -13.78 -6.75
CA LEU A 218 -5.68 -13.17 -6.76
C LEU A 218 -4.71 -13.91 -5.82
N LEU A 219 -5.18 -14.49 -4.72
CA LEU A 219 -4.34 -15.21 -3.76
C LEU A 219 -3.76 -16.52 -4.34
N PRO A 220 -4.55 -17.48 -4.86
CA PRO A 220 -4.00 -18.67 -5.51
C PRO A 220 -3.24 -18.33 -6.79
N HIS A 221 -3.63 -17.30 -7.54
CA HIS A 221 -2.86 -16.80 -8.70
C HIS A 221 -1.44 -16.36 -8.29
N THR A 222 -1.32 -15.60 -7.20
CA THR A 222 -0.01 -15.20 -6.67
C THR A 222 0.85 -16.42 -6.35
N ILE A 223 0.25 -17.48 -5.78
CA ILE A 223 0.97 -18.73 -5.48
C ILE A 223 1.41 -19.44 -6.76
N SER A 224 0.63 -19.45 -7.84
CA SER A 224 1.03 -20.11 -9.09
C SER A 224 2.21 -19.44 -9.76
N LEU A 225 2.32 -18.11 -9.69
CA LEU A 225 3.47 -17.36 -10.21
C LEU A 225 4.81 -17.73 -9.54
N LEU A 226 4.76 -18.32 -8.34
CA LEU A 226 5.93 -18.70 -7.54
C LEU A 226 6.31 -20.19 -7.69
N LYS A 227 5.55 -20.95 -8.48
CA LYS A 227 5.79 -22.38 -8.70
C LYS A 227 6.59 -22.68 -9.97
N GLU A 228 6.82 -21.69 -10.82
CA GLU A 228 7.51 -21.84 -12.11
C GLU A 228 9.02 -21.54 -12.06
N THR A 229 9.62 -21.53 -10.87
CA THR A 229 11.08 -21.41 -10.70
C THR A 229 11.70 -22.71 -10.24
#